data_AF-A0A6G3S4E8-F1
#
_entry.id   AF-A0A6G3S4E8-F1
#
_cell.length_a   1.000
_cell.length_b   1.000
_cell.length_c   1.000
_cell.angle_alpha   90.00
_cell.angle_beta   90.00
_cell.angle_gamma   90.00
#
_symmetry.space_group_name_H-M   'P 1'
#
loop_
_entity.id
_entity.type
_entity.pdbx_description
1 polymer ?
#
loop_
_entity_poly.entity_id
_entity_poly.type
_entity_poly.pdbx_seq_one_letter_code
_entity_poly.pdbx_strand_id
1 'polypeptide(L)'
;MRRVATVTAGAVLAVTVSAGAAAAADGPRMPDFRGRGLMHVFSTLDYRTRVEVTDVSGAHRHVLWPLSWKVCSQSPAVGKEVGDATVHIGVVKNGEKCPAAVPRAVPEAAAY
;
A
#
# COMPACT_ATOMS: atom_id res chain seq x y z
N MET A 1 31.85 -23.61 72.34
CA MET A 1 30.46 -23.47 71.84
C MET A 1 30.39 -22.12 71.11
N ARG A 2 30.58 -22.06 69.78
CA ARG A 2 29.56 -21.84 68.71
C ARG A 2 28.62 -20.66 69.05
N ARG A 3 28.43 -19.61 68.23
CA ARG A 3 28.24 -19.58 66.76
C ARG A 3 28.64 -18.22 66.16
N VAL A 4 29.35 -18.23 65.03
CA VAL A 4 29.50 -17.09 64.12
C VAL A 4 28.24 -17.07 63.24
N ALA A 5 27.57 -15.93 63.14
CA ALA A 5 26.40 -15.73 62.30
C ALA A 5 26.73 -14.67 61.23
N THR A 6 27.23 -15.11 60.09
CA THR A 6 27.02 -14.42 58.82
C THR A 6 25.70 -14.92 58.23
N VAL A 7 24.99 -14.10 57.45
CA VAL A 7 24.30 -14.48 56.20
C VAL A 7 23.50 -13.28 55.65
N THR A 8 24.07 -12.74 54.57
CA THR A 8 23.48 -12.19 53.33
C THR A 8 22.34 -11.17 53.39
N ALA A 9 22.67 -9.92 53.08
CA ALA A 9 21.74 -8.97 52.47
C ALA A 9 21.60 -9.30 50.97
N GLY A 10 20.48 -9.92 50.59
CA GLY A 10 20.12 -10.12 49.18
C GLY A 10 19.41 -8.87 48.65
N ALA A 11 20.07 -8.07 47.84
CA ALA A 11 19.44 -6.99 47.09
C ALA A 11 18.75 -7.57 45.84
N VAL A 12 17.42 -7.63 45.86
CA VAL A 12 16.61 -8.02 44.69
C VAL A 12 16.45 -6.80 43.78
N LEU A 13 17.14 -6.78 42.63
CA LEU A 13 16.91 -5.78 41.59
C LEU A 13 15.61 -6.15 40.85
N ALA A 14 14.54 -5.40 41.11
CA ALA A 14 13.31 -5.52 40.35
C ALA A 14 13.49 -4.85 38.98
N VAL A 15 13.69 -5.65 37.93
CA VAL A 15 13.70 -5.19 36.53
C VAL A 15 12.25 -5.03 36.09
N THR A 16 11.73 -3.81 36.12
CA THR A 16 10.45 -3.49 35.48
C THR A 16 10.67 -3.42 33.97
N VAL A 17 10.31 -4.49 33.25
CA VAL A 17 10.24 -4.48 31.79
C VAL A 17 9.08 -3.57 31.39
N SER A 18 9.41 -2.35 30.97
CA SER A 18 8.46 -1.47 30.29
C SER A 18 8.14 -2.09 28.93
N ALA A 19 7.00 -2.77 28.81
CA ALA A 19 6.45 -3.17 27.53
C ALA A 19 6.03 -1.89 26.78
N GLY A 20 6.95 -1.35 25.97
CA GLY A 20 6.62 -0.30 25.03
C GLY A 20 5.59 -0.84 24.05
N ALA A 21 4.37 -0.29 24.08
CA ALA A 21 3.40 -0.53 23.04
C ALA A 21 4.01 -0.07 21.71
N ALA A 22 4.37 -1.01 20.85
CA ALA A 22 4.77 -0.69 19.49
C ALA A 22 3.56 -0.04 18.81
N ALA A 23 3.60 1.28 18.63
CA ALA A 23 2.66 1.94 17.75
C ALA A 23 2.83 1.30 16.37
N ALA A 24 1.78 0.66 15.85
CA ALA A 24 1.77 0.21 14.47
C ALA A 24 2.07 1.44 13.61
N ALA A 25 3.20 1.42 12.91
CA ALA A 25 3.51 2.46 11.95
C ALA A 25 2.44 2.39 10.85
N ASP A 26 1.66 3.46 10.71
CA ASP A 26 0.72 3.59 9.60
C ASP A 26 1.49 3.35 8.28
N GLY A 27 0.99 2.43 7.47
CA GLY A 27 1.63 2.06 6.21
C GLY A 27 1.68 3.24 5.21
N PRO A 28 2.44 3.12 4.11
CA PRO A 28 2.45 4.15 3.07
C PRO A 28 1.03 4.51 2.63
N ARG A 29 0.71 5.81 2.67
CA ARG A 29 -0.60 6.32 2.27
C ARG A 29 -0.64 6.51 0.76
N MET A 30 -1.77 6.14 0.16
CA MET A 30 -2.01 6.22 -1.27
C MET A 30 -1.99 7.68 -1.76
N PRO A 31 -1.08 8.05 -2.68
CA PRO A 31 -1.07 9.38 -3.31
C PRO A 31 -2.28 9.63 -4.21
N ASP A 32 -2.54 10.88 -4.59
CA ASP A 32 -3.49 11.19 -5.66
C ASP A 32 -2.81 11.11 -7.03
N PHE A 33 -3.14 10.06 -7.79
CA PHE A 33 -2.64 9.83 -9.13
C PHE A 33 -3.59 10.31 -10.22
N ARG A 34 -4.84 10.67 -9.90
CA ARG A 34 -5.83 11.06 -10.92
C ARG A 34 -5.33 12.24 -11.75
N GLY A 35 -5.44 12.11 -13.07
CA GLY A 35 -4.94 13.10 -14.04
C GLY A 35 -3.44 13.06 -14.32
N ARG A 36 -2.66 12.26 -13.57
CA ARG A 36 -1.22 12.08 -13.82
C ARG A 36 -0.98 11.03 -14.92
N GLY A 37 0.21 11.03 -15.50
CA GLY A 37 0.65 9.99 -16.43
C GLY A 37 0.91 8.66 -15.71
N LEU A 38 0.67 7.54 -16.38
CA LEU A 38 0.81 6.21 -15.76
C LEU A 38 2.25 5.91 -15.31
N MET A 39 3.27 6.40 -16.03
CA MET A 39 4.67 6.31 -15.58
C MET A 39 4.91 6.91 -14.19
N HIS A 40 4.17 7.97 -13.83
CA HIS A 40 4.30 8.60 -12.53
C HIS A 40 3.87 7.67 -11.38
N VAL A 41 2.92 6.77 -11.64
CA VAL A 41 2.51 5.76 -10.65
C VAL A 41 3.68 4.81 -10.36
N PHE A 42 4.27 4.23 -11.41
CA PHE A 42 5.37 3.27 -11.29
C PHE A 42 6.66 3.89 -10.73
N SER A 43 6.87 5.19 -10.91
CA SER A 43 8.01 5.89 -10.31
C SER A 43 7.79 6.30 -8.85
N THR A 44 6.55 6.29 -8.37
CA THR A 44 6.18 6.79 -7.03
C THR A 44 5.93 5.68 -6.04
N LEU A 45 5.28 4.59 -6.47
CA LEU A 45 5.04 3.43 -5.62
C LEU A 45 6.31 2.60 -5.45
N ASP A 46 6.39 1.86 -4.34
CA ASP A 46 7.47 0.91 -4.13
C ASP A 46 7.43 -0.18 -5.22
N TYR A 47 8.60 -0.61 -5.69
CA TYR A 47 8.70 -1.57 -6.80
C TYR A 47 8.08 -2.94 -6.48
N ARG A 48 7.88 -3.27 -5.20
CA ARG A 48 7.20 -4.50 -4.75
C ARG A 48 5.68 -4.35 -4.70
N THR A 49 5.15 -3.13 -4.76
CA THR A 49 3.71 -2.91 -4.80
C THR A 49 3.14 -3.52 -6.07
N ARG A 50 2.18 -4.45 -5.91
CA ARG A 50 1.47 -5.01 -7.05
C ARG A 50 0.56 -3.95 -7.63
N VAL A 51 0.78 -3.60 -8.89
CA VAL A 51 -0.04 -2.63 -9.62
C VAL A 51 -0.74 -3.34 -10.78
N GLU A 52 -2.07 -3.33 -10.76
CA GLU A 52 -2.91 -3.76 -11.87
C GLU A 52 -3.41 -2.55 -12.64
N VAL A 53 -3.22 -2.56 -13.96
CA VAL A 53 -3.59 -1.43 -14.81
C VAL A 53 -4.62 -1.88 -15.85
N THR A 54 -5.72 -1.14 -15.94
CA THR A 54 -6.83 -1.44 -16.85
C THR A 54 -7.17 -0.22 -17.69
N ASP A 55 -7.38 -0.43 -18.99
CA ASP A 55 -7.97 0.59 -19.86
C ASP A 55 -9.47 0.71 -19.55
N VAL A 56 -9.87 1.87 -19.01
CA VAL A 56 -11.25 2.15 -18.60
C VAL A 56 -12.01 2.96 -19.64
N SER A 57 -11.44 3.18 -20.83
CA SER A 57 -12.11 3.86 -21.94
C SER A 57 -13.27 3.07 -22.54
N GLY A 58 -13.38 1.77 -22.25
CA GLY A 58 -14.30 0.84 -22.92
C GLY A 58 -13.76 0.28 -24.24
N ALA A 59 -12.55 0.65 -24.65
CA ALA A 59 -11.92 0.13 -25.87
C ALA A 59 -11.22 -1.22 -25.68
N HIS A 60 -11.20 -1.76 -24.46
CA HIS A 60 -10.59 -3.06 -24.11
C HIS A 60 -9.14 -3.23 -24.60
N ARG A 61 -8.34 -2.16 -24.58
CA ARG A 61 -6.96 -2.21 -25.08
C ARG A 61 -6.01 -2.74 -24.01
N HIS A 62 -4.96 -3.42 -24.46
CA HIS A 62 -3.79 -3.67 -23.63
C HIS A 62 -3.05 -2.36 -23.34
N VAL A 63 -2.67 -2.18 -22.07
CA VAL A 63 -1.96 -0.99 -21.62
C VAL A 63 -0.46 -1.16 -21.88
N LEU A 64 -0.03 -0.79 -23.08
CA LEU A 64 1.38 -0.82 -23.51
C LEU A 64 1.96 0.60 -23.55
N TRP A 65 3.26 0.75 -23.27
CA TRP A 65 3.97 2.04 -23.29
C TRP A 65 3.37 3.07 -22.33
N PRO A 66 3.67 2.99 -21.02
CA PRO A 66 2.92 3.74 -20.02
C PRO A 66 2.98 5.26 -20.14
N LEU A 67 3.96 5.82 -20.86
CA LEU A 67 4.01 7.25 -21.21
C LEU A 67 2.82 7.72 -22.06
N SER A 68 2.12 6.80 -22.73
CA SER A 68 0.96 7.11 -23.59
C SER A 68 -0.37 7.21 -22.83
N TRP A 69 -0.37 7.02 -21.51
CA TRP A 69 -1.58 6.83 -20.72
C TRP A 69 -1.64 7.80 -19.55
N LYS A 70 -2.88 8.20 -19.22
CA LYS A 70 -3.18 9.00 -18.03
C LYS A 70 -4.15 8.26 -17.12
N VAL A 71 -4.03 8.51 -15.83
CA VAL A 71 -4.84 7.89 -14.78
C VAL A 71 -6.19 8.58 -14.66
N CYS A 72 -7.25 7.79 -14.67
CA CYS A 72 -8.63 8.23 -14.45
C CYS A 72 -9.19 7.76 -13.10
N SER A 73 -8.72 6.62 -12.60
CA SER A 73 -9.12 6.09 -11.29
C SER A 73 -7.99 5.34 -10.61
N GLN A 74 -8.14 5.20 -9.30
CA GLN A 74 -7.23 4.48 -8.45
C GLN A 74 -8.00 3.77 -7.32
N SER A 75 -7.46 2.65 -6.86
CA SER A 75 -7.83 1.98 -5.63
C SER A 75 -6.58 1.39 -4.99
N PRO A 76 -6.34 1.50 -3.66
CA PRO A 76 -7.14 2.23 -2.66
C PRO A 76 -7.38 3.72 -2.96
N ALA A 77 -8.36 4.32 -2.26
CA ALA A 77 -8.63 5.75 -2.37
C ALA A 77 -7.48 6.57 -1.79
N VAL A 78 -7.38 7.85 -2.18
CA VAL A 78 -6.34 8.77 -1.68
C VAL A 78 -6.31 8.79 -0.15
N GLY A 79 -5.11 8.74 0.42
CA GLY A 79 -4.90 8.73 1.87
C GLY A 79 -5.23 7.40 2.57
N LYS A 80 -5.76 6.40 1.85
CA LYS A 80 -5.88 5.03 2.38
C LYS A 80 -4.52 4.36 2.38
N GLU A 81 -4.34 3.41 3.29
CA GLU A 81 -3.10 2.63 3.33
C GLU A 81 -3.00 1.77 2.07
N VAL A 82 -1.80 1.72 1.50
CA VAL A 82 -1.49 0.81 0.39
C VAL A 82 -1.23 -0.60 0.94
N GLY A 83 -0.51 -0.72 2.07
CA GLY A 83 -0.23 -2.00 2.73
C GLY A 83 0.27 -3.08 1.75
N ASP A 84 -0.20 -4.30 1.96
CA ASP A 84 0.01 -5.44 1.04
C ASP A 84 -1.08 -5.53 -0.05
N ALA A 85 -1.95 -4.53 -0.17
CA ALA A 85 -3.05 -4.56 -1.12
C ALA A 85 -2.56 -4.34 -2.56
N THR A 86 -3.22 -5.00 -3.52
CA THR A 86 -3.06 -4.67 -4.94
C THR A 86 -3.58 -3.27 -5.20
N VAL A 87 -2.75 -2.45 -5.85
CA VAL A 87 -3.13 -1.13 -6.34
C VAL A 87 -3.74 -1.28 -7.73
N HIS A 88 -5.00 -0.90 -7.88
CA HIS A 88 -5.69 -0.92 -9.17
C HIS A 88 -5.72 0.49 -9.76
N ILE A 89 -5.26 0.64 -11.00
CA ILE A 89 -5.16 1.92 -11.71
C ILE A 89 -5.95 1.83 -13.02
N GLY A 90 -7.00 2.64 -13.13
CA GLY A 90 -7.73 2.79 -14.38
C GLY A 90 -7.13 3.90 -15.22
N VAL A 91 -6.86 3.63 -16.50
CA VAL A 91 -6.24 4.58 -17.42
C VAL A 91 -7.04 4.76 -18.70
N VAL A 92 -6.76 5.86 -19.41
CA VAL A 92 -7.16 6.10 -20.80
C VAL A 92 -5.95 6.64 -21.56
N LYS A 93 -5.98 6.65 -22.90
CA LYS A 93 -4.89 7.27 -23.67
C LYS A 93 -4.83 8.77 -23.37
N ASN A 94 -3.63 9.33 -23.48
CA ASN A 94 -3.44 10.77 -23.41
C ASN A 94 -4.38 11.46 -24.43
N GLY A 95 -5.06 12.52 -23.98
CA GLY A 95 -6.06 13.25 -24.79
C GLY A 95 -7.49 12.71 -24.69
N GLU A 96 -7.71 11.45 -24.29
CA GLU A 96 -9.07 10.91 -24.10
C GLU A 96 -9.73 11.46 -22.84
N LYS A 97 -11.06 11.48 -22.76
CA LYS A 97 -11.78 11.90 -21.55
C LYS A 97 -11.89 10.72 -20.59
N CYS A 98 -11.74 10.98 -19.29
CA CYS A 98 -12.03 9.97 -18.28
C CYS A 98 -13.55 9.71 -18.24
N PRO A 99 -13.98 8.44 -18.14
CA PRO A 99 -15.40 8.13 -18.05
C PRO A 99 -15.98 8.61 -16.72
N ALA A 100 -17.25 9.03 -16.72
CA ALA A 100 -17.95 9.50 -15.52
C ALA A 100 -18.16 8.40 -14.47
N ALA A 101 -18.34 7.16 -14.94
CA ALA A 101 -18.32 5.96 -14.12
C ALA A 101 -17.18 5.09 -14.63
N VAL A 102 -16.26 4.74 -13.74
CA VAL A 102 -15.25 3.72 -14.06
C VAL A 102 -15.89 2.36 -13.85
N PRO A 103 -16.00 1.51 -14.89
CA PRO A 103 -16.48 0.14 -14.71
C PRO A 103 -15.61 -0.53 -13.65
N ARG A 104 -16.24 -1.16 -12.65
CA ARG A 104 -15.48 -1.99 -11.70
C ARG A 104 -14.76 -3.05 -12.53
N ALA A 105 -13.45 -3.20 -12.33
CA ALA A 105 -12.73 -4.33 -12.89
C ALA A 105 -13.43 -5.61 -12.41
N VAL A 106 -14.03 -6.35 -13.34
CA VAL A 106 -14.54 -7.70 -13.06
C VAL A 106 -13.30 -8.59 -13.07
N PRO A 107 -12.97 -9.30 -11.98
CA PRO A 107 -11.81 -10.18 -11.99
C PRO A 107 -11.98 -11.23 -13.09
N GLU A 108 -10.98 -11.37 -13.96
CA GLU A 108 -10.87 -12.36 -15.06
C GLU A 108 -10.75 -13.81 -14.54
N ALA A 109 -11.10 -14.07 -13.27
CA ALA A 109 -11.05 -15.38 -12.63
C ALA A 109 -12.28 -16.27 -12.93
N ALA A 110 -13.18 -15.84 -13.82
CA ALA A 110 -14.39 -16.60 -14.19
C ALA A 110 -14.32 -17.25 -15.59
N ALA A 111 -13.15 -17.23 -16.23
CA ALA A 111 -12.96 -17.76 -17.59
C ALA A 111 -11.88 -18.85 -17.63
N TYR A 112 -12.03 -19.90 -16.81
CA TYR A 112 -11.45 -21.23 -17.06
C TYR A 112 -12.34 -22.31 -16.46
#